data_AF-A0A943JKY2-F1
#
_entry.id   AF-A0A943JKY2-F1
#
_cell.length_a   1.000
_cell.length_b   1.000
_cell.length_c   1.000
_cell.angle_alpha   90.00
_cell.angle_beta   90.00
_cell.angle_gamma   90.00
#
_symmetry.space_group_name_H-M   'P 1'
#
loop_
_entity.id
_entity.type
_entity.pdbx_description
1 polymer ?
#
loop_
_entity_poly.entity_id
_entity_poly.type
_entity_poly.pdbx_seq_one_letter_code
_entity_poly.pdbx_strand_id
1 'polypeptide(L)'
;MNNYSNYPKNLNYYNNMFNTNVPKGMQNPQLQSNTYEPYEGFIKGNLFPSLYDSYRNQQPYQIQPMNEQAKMLTNIDALGFAMTDLNLYLDINPNDQNAINLFNQYRVQKEDLLKTYQNNYGPLLLNSDILATTPWAWDNQPWPWEN
;
A
#
# COMPACT_ATOMS: atom_id res chain seq x y z
N MET A 1 -23.25 11.00 20.75
CA MET A 1 -22.42 12.07 20.17
C MET A 1 -20.98 11.61 20.24
N ASN A 2 -20.45 11.02 19.16
CA ASN A 2 -19.13 10.40 19.17
C ASN A 2 -18.05 11.48 18.98
N ASN A 3 -17.19 11.62 19.99
CA ASN A 3 -16.05 12.54 20.02
C ASN A 3 -14.94 12.05 19.07
N TYR A 4 -14.98 12.46 17.80
CA TYR A 4 -13.92 12.21 16.80
C TYR A 4 -12.69 13.12 16.95
N SER A 5 -12.56 13.87 18.05
CA SER A 5 -11.62 14.99 18.13
C SER A 5 -10.19 14.62 18.56
N ASN A 6 -9.87 13.35 18.82
CA ASN A 6 -8.58 12.93 19.40
C ASN A 6 -7.84 11.86 18.58
N TYR A 7 -7.74 12.03 17.26
CA TYR A 7 -6.84 11.18 16.45
C TYR A 7 -5.59 11.96 15.99
N PRO A 8 -4.38 11.43 16.26
CA PRO A 8 -3.14 12.11 15.89
C PRO A 8 -2.94 12.10 14.36
N LYS A 9 -2.99 13.30 13.76
CA LYS A 9 -2.70 13.56 12.34
C LYS A 9 -1.21 13.42 12.04
N ASN A 10 -0.65 12.22 12.08
CA ASN A 10 0.78 12.03 11.85
C ASN A 10 1.09 11.31 10.51
N LEU A 11 1.36 12.11 9.47
CA LEU A 11 1.88 11.65 8.17
C LEU A 11 3.22 10.91 8.30
N ASN A 12 4.01 11.18 9.35
CA ASN A 12 5.29 10.48 9.59
C ASN A 12 5.10 9.02 10.00
N TYR A 13 3.90 8.61 10.45
CA TYR A 13 3.65 7.22 10.84
C TYR A 13 3.74 6.26 9.65
N TYR A 14 3.18 6.66 8.51
CA TYR A 14 3.25 5.88 7.26
C TYR A 14 4.67 5.92 6.68
N ASN A 15 5.29 7.10 6.62
CA ASN A 15 6.66 7.27 6.10
C ASN A 15 7.70 6.42 6.85
N ASN A 16 7.53 6.21 8.16
CA ASN A 16 8.47 5.42 8.96
C ASN A 16 8.39 3.91 8.71
N MET A 17 7.26 3.37 8.23
CA MET A 17 7.15 1.93 7.94
C MET A 17 7.69 1.54 6.56
N PHE A 18 7.57 2.40 5.56
CA PHE A 18 8.13 2.14 4.23
C PHE A 18 9.65 2.26 4.19
N ASN A 19 10.25 3.00 5.13
CA ASN A 19 11.71 3.16 5.20
C ASN A 19 12.44 1.99 5.89
N THR A 20 11.74 1.16 6.67
CA THR A 20 12.39 0.11 7.48
C THR A 20 12.50 -1.25 6.80
N ASN A 21 11.76 -1.49 5.71
CA ASN A 21 11.71 -2.80 5.04
C ASN A 21 12.39 -2.82 3.66
N VAL A 22 13.07 -1.73 3.26
CA VAL A 22 13.81 -1.68 1.98
C VAL A 22 15.27 -2.07 2.24
N PRO A 23 15.77 -3.18 1.67
CA PRO A 23 17.20 -3.46 1.66
C PRO A 23 17.93 -2.25 1.05
N LYS A 24 18.95 -1.73 1.73
CA LYS A 24 19.69 -0.51 1.35
C LYS A 24 20.26 -0.52 -0.08
N GLY A 25 20.26 -1.66 -0.78
CA GLY A 25 20.68 -1.81 -2.18
C GLY A 25 19.57 -1.72 -3.25
N MET A 26 18.31 -1.50 -2.87
CA MET A 26 17.17 -1.40 -3.80
C MET A 26 16.62 0.03 -3.96
N GLN A 27 17.26 1.04 -3.37
CA GLN A 27 16.86 2.44 -3.58
C GLN A 27 17.38 2.91 -4.94
N ASN A 28 16.49 3.21 -5.88
CA ASN A 28 16.84 3.91 -7.12
C ASN A 28 16.51 5.42 -6.97
N PRO A 29 17.50 6.29 -6.70
CA PRO A 29 17.24 7.66 -6.24
C PRO A 29 16.61 8.59 -7.29
N GLN A 30 16.61 8.21 -8.57
CA GLN A 30 16.28 9.10 -9.69
C GLN A 30 14.79 9.11 -10.08
N LEU A 31 14.01 8.06 -9.76
CA LEU A 31 12.55 8.05 -9.97
C LEU A 31 11.75 8.32 -8.69
N GLN A 32 12.32 8.01 -7.51
CA GLN A 32 11.74 8.40 -6.22
C GLN A 32 11.59 9.94 -6.10
N SER A 33 12.37 10.72 -6.85
CA SER A 33 12.22 12.17 -6.91
C SER A 33 11.02 12.64 -7.73
N ASN A 34 10.50 11.80 -8.63
CA ASN A 34 9.47 12.15 -9.62
C ASN A 34 8.16 11.39 -9.39
N THR A 35 8.06 10.59 -8.33
CA THR A 35 6.86 9.88 -7.89
C THR A 35 6.60 10.15 -6.41
N TYR A 36 5.34 10.19 -6.01
CA TYR A 36 4.96 10.10 -4.61
C TYR A 36 5.30 8.72 -4.03
N GLU A 37 5.40 8.64 -2.70
CA GLU A 37 5.40 7.35 -2.01
C GLU A 37 4.05 6.63 -2.23
N PRO A 38 4.00 5.28 -2.16
CA PRO A 38 2.78 4.52 -2.47
C PRO A 38 1.54 5.00 -1.72
N TYR A 39 1.67 5.29 -0.42
CA TYR A 39 0.55 5.79 0.39
C TYR A 39 0.10 7.19 -0.04
N GLU A 40 1.05 8.09 -0.31
CA GLU A 40 0.74 9.44 -0.79
C GLU A 40 0.06 9.42 -2.17
N GLY A 41 0.54 8.57 -3.07
CA GLY A 41 -0.10 8.35 -4.37
C GLY A 41 -1.52 7.81 -4.20
N PHE A 42 -1.71 6.85 -3.29
CA PHE A 42 -3.01 6.23 -3.01
C PHE A 42 -4.06 7.23 -2.52
N ILE A 43 -3.73 8.09 -1.54
CA ILE A 43 -4.67 9.12 -1.07
C ILE A 43 -4.86 10.28 -2.05
N LYS A 44 -3.86 10.59 -2.88
CA LYS A 44 -3.98 11.62 -3.94
C LYS A 44 -4.69 11.10 -5.19
N GLY A 45 -4.73 9.78 -5.39
CA GLY A 45 -5.25 9.14 -6.60
C GLY A 45 -4.35 9.31 -7.82
N ASN A 46 -3.07 9.68 -7.62
CA ASN A 46 -2.07 9.83 -8.68
C ASN A 46 -0.67 9.66 -8.08
N LEU A 47 0.16 8.80 -8.68
CA LEU A 47 1.53 8.54 -8.24
C LEU A 47 2.52 9.61 -8.71
N PHE A 48 2.23 10.35 -9.78
CA PHE A 48 3.12 11.33 -10.41
C PHE A 48 2.77 12.76 -9.98
N PRO A 49 3.61 13.43 -9.16
CA PRO A 49 3.35 14.79 -8.68
C PRO A 49 3.17 15.82 -9.79
N SER A 50 3.85 15.65 -10.93
CA SER A 50 3.75 16.54 -12.10
C SER A 50 2.38 16.49 -12.80
N LEU A 51 1.59 15.45 -12.54
CA LEU A 51 0.26 15.24 -13.12
C LEU A 51 -0.87 15.48 -12.09
N TYR A 52 -0.53 15.89 -10.87
CA TYR A 52 -1.49 16.08 -9.79
C TYR A 52 -1.81 17.56 -9.55
N ASP A 53 -3.05 17.95 -9.84
CA ASP A 53 -3.60 19.25 -9.51
C ASP A 53 -4.71 19.14 -8.45
N SER A 54 -4.50 19.75 -7.29
CA SER A 54 -5.49 19.70 -6.20
C SER A 54 -6.71 20.56 -6.52
N TYR A 55 -7.91 20.00 -6.35
CA TYR A 55 -9.14 20.79 -6.46
C TYR A 55 -9.26 21.75 -5.27
N ARG A 56 -9.37 23.06 -5.56
CA ARG A 56 -9.59 24.13 -4.56
C ARG A 56 -8.61 24.08 -3.37
N ASN A 57 -7.35 23.69 -3.59
CA ASN A 57 -6.33 23.54 -2.55
C ASN A 57 -6.75 22.60 -1.40
N GLN A 58 -7.65 21.65 -1.66
CA GLN A 58 -8.07 20.66 -0.68
C GLN A 58 -7.00 19.58 -0.55
N GLN A 59 -6.62 19.28 0.69
CA GLN A 59 -5.74 18.16 0.98
C GLN A 59 -6.56 16.87 1.04
N PRO A 60 -6.09 15.78 0.43
CA PRO A 60 -6.79 14.50 0.50
C PRO A 60 -6.89 14.02 1.95
N TYR A 61 -8.03 13.40 2.26
CA TYR A 61 -8.28 12.85 3.58
C TYR A 61 -7.27 11.75 3.91
N GLN A 62 -6.66 11.84 5.08
CA GLN A 62 -5.69 10.86 5.55
C GLN A 62 -6.41 9.70 6.22
N ILE A 63 -6.16 8.48 5.74
CA ILE A 63 -6.75 7.28 6.32
C ILE A 63 -6.17 7.10 7.73
N GLN A 64 -7.04 6.87 8.71
CA GLN A 64 -6.67 6.55 10.08
C GLN A 64 -7.08 5.10 10.34
N PRO A 65 -6.13 4.15 10.31
CA PRO A 65 -6.44 2.75 10.59
C PRO A 65 -6.97 2.59 12.00
N MET A 66 -8.04 1.80 12.16
CA MET A 66 -8.62 1.54 13.48
C MET A 66 -7.76 0.58 14.31
N ASN A 67 -7.02 -0.32 13.66
CA ASN A 67 -6.16 -1.31 14.28
C ASN A 67 -4.97 -1.68 13.35
N GLU A 68 -4.04 -2.50 13.82
CA GLU A 68 -2.88 -2.94 13.02
C GLU A 68 -3.28 -3.76 11.78
N GLN A 69 -4.39 -4.50 11.82
CA GLN A 69 -4.91 -5.25 10.67
C GLN A 69 -5.32 -4.30 9.53
N ALA A 70 -6.15 -3.31 9.83
CA ALA A 70 -6.59 -2.29 8.89
C ALA A 70 -5.40 -1.48 8.33
N LYS A 71 -4.38 -1.26 9.16
CA LYS A 71 -3.14 -0.59 8.76
C LYS A 71 -2.35 -1.42 7.74
N MET A 72 -2.18 -2.72 7.99
CA MET A 72 -1.50 -3.61 7.05
C MET A 72 -2.26 -3.72 5.72
N LEU A 73 -3.60 -3.81 5.76
CA LEU A 73 -4.44 -3.77 4.55
C LEU A 73 -4.24 -2.47 3.77
N THR A 74 -4.30 -1.31 4.44
CA THR A 74 -4.09 0.00 3.79
C THR A 74 -2.74 0.06 3.06
N ASN A 75 -1.68 -0.52 3.64
CA ASN A 75 -0.37 -0.55 3.01
C ASN A 75 -0.31 -1.49 1.79
N ILE A 76 -0.98 -2.65 1.87
CA ILE A 76 -1.09 -3.59 0.74
C ILE A 76 -1.84 -2.92 -0.42
N ASP A 77 -2.91 -2.19 -0.12
CA ASP A 77 -3.71 -1.45 -1.10
C ASP A 77 -2.90 -0.30 -1.73
N ALA A 78 -2.16 0.46 -0.92
CA ALA A 78 -1.31 1.54 -1.41
C ALA A 78 -0.21 1.04 -2.37
N LEU A 79 0.45 -0.08 -2.04
CA LEU A 79 1.41 -0.71 -2.95
C LEU A 79 0.74 -1.24 -4.21
N GLY A 80 -0.46 -1.83 -4.09
CA GLY A 80 -1.27 -2.25 -5.22
C GLY A 80 -1.62 -1.10 -6.16
N PHE A 81 -2.04 0.03 -5.62
CA PHE A 81 -2.32 1.26 -6.36
C PHE A 81 -1.08 1.74 -7.11
N ALA A 82 0.07 1.88 -6.42
CA ALA A 82 1.30 2.35 -7.05
C ALA A 82 1.76 1.42 -8.19
N MET A 83 1.63 0.10 -8.03
CA MET A 83 1.90 -0.85 -9.10
C MET A 83 0.97 -0.68 -10.30
N THR A 84 -0.33 -0.49 -10.06
CA THR A 84 -1.30 -0.23 -11.15
C THR A 84 -0.96 1.05 -11.91
N ASP A 85 -0.63 2.13 -11.21
CA ASP A 85 -0.32 3.41 -11.84
C ASP A 85 1.00 3.37 -12.63
N LEU A 86 2.02 2.67 -12.09
CA LEU A 86 3.26 2.39 -12.83
C LEU A 86 3.02 1.52 -14.07
N ASN A 87 2.12 0.54 -14.00
CA ASN A 87 1.77 -0.28 -15.16
C ASN A 87 1.16 0.58 -16.28
N LEU A 88 0.23 1.47 -15.94
CA LEU A 88 -0.35 2.41 -16.91
C LEU A 88 0.71 3.35 -17.52
N TYR A 89 1.67 3.80 -16.72
CA TYR A 89 2.80 4.58 -17.24
C TYR A 89 3.70 3.77 -18.19
N LEU A 90 3.94 2.49 -17.88
CA LEU A 90 4.77 1.60 -18.70
C LEU A 90 4.11 1.23 -20.03
N ASP A 91 2.77 1.23 -20.11
CA ASP A 91 2.05 1.01 -21.38
C ASP A 91 2.45 2.03 -22.46
N ILE A 92 2.77 3.27 -22.07
CA ILE A 92 3.26 4.32 -22.98
C ILE A 92 4.78 4.49 -22.97
N ASN A 93 5.48 3.98 -21.93
CA ASN A 93 6.94 4.06 -21.77
C ASN A 93 7.58 2.68 -21.54
N PRO A 94 7.46 1.72 -22.47
CA PRO A 94 7.83 0.32 -22.21
C PRO A 94 9.32 0.07 -21.98
N ASN A 95 10.19 1.01 -22.38
CA ASN A 95 11.65 0.90 -22.23
C ASN A 95 12.19 1.68 -21.02
N ASP A 96 11.32 2.25 -20.17
CA ASP A 96 11.75 2.96 -18.96
C ASP A 96 12.19 1.97 -17.88
N GLN A 97 13.49 1.67 -17.88
CA GLN A 97 14.09 0.73 -16.93
C GLN A 97 13.89 1.15 -15.48
N ASN A 98 13.84 2.46 -15.19
CA ASN A 98 13.66 2.91 -13.82
C ASN A 98 12.23 2.57 -13.34
N ALA A 99 11.22 2.79 -14.18
CA ALA A 99 9.82 2.49 -13.82
C ALA A 99 9.58 0.99 -13.68
N ILE A 100 10.22 0.18 -14.52
CA ILE A 100 10.23 -1.29 -14.39
C ILE A 100 10.86 -1.72 -13.06
N ASN A 101 12.00 -1.14 -12.69
CA ASN A 101 12.67 -1.47 -11.43
C ASN A 101 11.80 -1.10 -10.21
N LEU A 102 11.16 0.08 -10.25
CA LEU A 102 10.28 0.53 -9.18
C LEU A 102 9.02 -0.35 -9.06
N PHE A 103 8.41 -0.74 -10.18
CA PHE A 103 7.29 -1.68 -10.20
C PHE A 103 7.67 -3.01 -9.54
N ASN A 104 8.83 -3.57 -9.91
CA ASN A 104 9.32 -4.82 -9.33
C ASN A 104 9.62 -4.69 -7.83
N GLN A 105 10.15 -3.53 -7.39
CA GLN A 105 10.36 -3.24 -5.98
C GLN A 105 9.04 -3.25 -5.20
N TYR A 106 8.01 -2.56 -5.68
CA TYR A 106 6.69 -2.55 -5.03
C TYR A 106 6.01 -3.92 -5.06
N ARG A 107 6.21 -4.71 -6.13
CA ARG A 107 5.73 -6.09 -6.18
C ARG A 107 6.29 -6.93 -5.03
N VAL A 108 7.61 -6.92 -4.84
CA VAL A 108 8.27 -7.67 -3.76
C VAL A 108 7.77 -7.20 -2.39
N GLN A 109 7.71 -5.88 -2.17
CA GLN A 109 7.18 -5.34 -0.91
C GLN A 109 5.74 -5.78 -0.65
N LYS A 110 4.88 -5.72 -1.67
CA LYS A 110 3.47 -6.14 -1.54
C LYS A 110 3.36 -7.62 -1.19
N GLU A 111 4.15 -8.48 -1.83
CA GLU A 111 4.18 -9.92 -1.54
C GLU A 111 4.62 -10.20 -0.11
N ASP A 112 5.65 -9.51 0.39
CA ASP A 112 6.14 -9.68 1.77
C ASP A 112 5.11 -9.19 2.82
N LEU A 113 4.47 -8.04 2.58
CA LEU A 113 3.39 -7.56 3.43
C LEU A 113 2.19 -8.51 3.40
N LEU A 114 1.82 -9.02 2.23
CA LEU A 114 0.71 -9.95 2.06
C LEU A 114 0.97 -11.27 2.80
N LYS A 115 2.18 -11.83 2.71
CA LYS A 115 2.59 -13.00 3.52
C LYS A 115 2.45 -12.72 5.02
N THR A 116 2.98 -11.59 5.48
CA THR A 116 2.92 -11.20 6.90
C THR A 116 1.47 -11.04 7.36
N TYR A 117 0.63 -10.38 6.57
CA TYR A 117 -0.80 -10.20 6.86
C TYR A 117 -1.50 -11.54 6.98
N GLN A 118 -1.28 -12.43 6.01
CA GLN A 118 -1.95 -13.73 5.96
C GLN A 118 -1.56 -14.64 7.13
N ASN A 119 -0.29 -14.61 7.54
CA ASN A 119 0.17 -15.36 8.71
C ASN A 119 -0.48 -14.87 10.02
N ASN A 120 -0.77 -13.58 10.13
CA ASN A 120 -1.29 -12.98 11.36
C ASN A 120 -2.83 -12.98 11.43
N TYR A 121 -3.50 -12.79 10.29
CA TYR A 121 -4.94 -12.52 10.24
C TYR A 121 -5.72 -13.54 9.43
N GLY A 122 -5.08 -14.38 8.62
CA GLY A 122 -5.72 -15.38 7.75
C GLY A 122 -5.76 -14.98 6.27
N PRO A 123 -6.37 -15.82 5.40
CA PRO A 123 -6.16 -15.74 3.96
C PRO A 123 -6.84 -14.50 3.37
N LEU A 124 -6.09 -13.74 2.57
CA LEU A 124 -6.65 -12.58 1.84
C LEU A 124 -6.99 -12.95 0.39
N LEU A 125 -6.28 -13.92 -0.19
CA LEU A 125 -6.43 -14.37 -1.56
C LEU A 125 -6.69 -15.89 -1.62
N LEU A 126 -7.47 -16.33 -2.60
CA LEU A 126 -7.78 -17.75 -2.81
C LEU A 126 -6.57 -18.60 -3.22
N ASN A 127 -5.50 -17.98 -3.70
CA ASN A 127 -4.24 -18.64 -4.06
C ASN A 127 -3.20 -18.59 -2.93
N SER A 128 -3.61 -18.33 -1.70
CA SER A 128 -2.71 -18.21 -0.56
C SER A 128 -2.25 -19.57 -0.04
N ASP A 129 -0.95 -19.70 0.27
CA ASP A 129 -0.36 -20.94 0.80
C ASP A 129 -0.99 -21.36 2.15
N ILE A 130 -1.50 -20.42 2.94
CA ILE A 130 -2.10 -20.72 4.25
C ILE A 130 -3.44 -21.48 4.14
N LEU A 131 -4.04 -21.52 2.96
CA LEU A 131 -5.23 -22.31 2.66
C LEU A 131 -4.94 -23.82 2.61
N ALA A 132 -3.67 -24.23 2.54
CA ALA A 132 -3.26 -25.64 2.60
C ALA A 132 -3.31 -26.23 4.03
N THR A 133 -4.32 -25.87 4.81
CA THR A 133 -4.50 -26.27 6.21
C THR A 133 -5.91 -26.81 6.47
N THR A 134 -6.08 -27.60 7.53
CA THR A 134 -7.37 -28.14 7.98
C THR A 134 -7.60 -27.71 9.43
N PRO A 135 -8.77 -27.14 9.81
CA PRO A 135 -9.94 -26.85 8.97
C PRO A 135 -9.69 -25.77 7.91
N TRP A 136 -10.59 -25.65 6.92
CA TRP A 136 -10.45 -24.72 5.80
C TRP A 136 -10.34 -23.26 6.30
N ALA A 137 -9.15 -22.67 6.13
CA ALA A 137 -8.82 -21.40 6.76
C ALA A 137 -9.64 -20.20 6.23
N TRP A 138 -10.23 -20.30 5.04
CA TRP A 138 -11.08 -19.25 4.46
C TRP A 138 -12.36 -19.02 5.27
N ASP A 139 -12.93 -20.07 5.84
CA ASP A 139 -14.20 -20.00 6.58
C ASP A 139 -13.99 -19.63 8.06
N ASN A 140 -12.73 -19.49 8.50
CA ASN A 140 -12.35 -19.33 9.91
C ASN A 140 -12.07 -17.87 10.31
N GLN A 141 -12.46 -16.89 9.49
CA GLN A 141 -12.33 -15.47 9.81
C GLN A 141 -13.67 -14.89 10.25
N PRO A 142 -13.69 -13.99 11.26
CA PRO A 142 -14.89 -13.28 11.62
C PRO A 142 -15.34 -12.43 10.44
N TRP A 143 -16.61 -12.52 10.08
CA TRP A 143 -17.15 -11.69 9.02
C TRP A 143 -17.11 -10.21 9.45
N PRO A 144 -17.04 -9.25 8.51
CA PRO A 144 -16.95 -7.83 8.84
C PRO A 144 -18.07 -7.30 9.76
N TRP A 145 -19.20 -8.01 9.82
CA TRP A 145 -20.37 -7.69 10.62
C TRP A 145 -20.50 -8.49 11.93
N GLU A 146 -19.59 -9.42 12.23
CA GLU A 146 -19.63 -10.22 13.47
C GLU A 146 -19.02 -9.47 14.69
N ASN A 147 -18.99 -8.13 14.63
CA ASN A 147 -18.44 -7.23 15.65
C ASN A 147 -19.50 -6.70 16.62
#